data_AF-A0A2E4VEQ2-F1
#
_entry.id   AF-A0A2E4VEQ2-F1
#
_cell.length_a   1.000
_cell.length_b   1.000
_cell.length_c   1.000
_cell.angle_alpha   90.00
_cell.angle_beta   90.00
_cell.angle_gamma   90.00
#
_symmetry.space_group_name_H-M   'P 1'
#
loop_
_entity.id
_entity.type
_entity.pdbx_description
1 polymer ?
#
loop_
_entity_poly.entity_id
_entity_poly.type
_entity_poly.pdbx_seq_one_letter_code
_entity_poly.pdbx_strand_id
1 'polypeptide(L)'
;MTTEYYRATNFADSKTELSAPGATPERLEYLSKYGFVIITDFVNNPWIPILREAGRRVTEACSPENGYKLIDSSKGYVHRAREDEPWAIRGLIHPEFNEPSFAKFHGSTDFLDFVASWCHGLQAEDLVLRGMLLWCNPRRYENGPSWHRDVTWWGTGKDYFSQKEIRGEGPEAYSEETEKKLWKKIQERGVKLTKERDGVSMFLALVDDECHELVPGSHHRWRTPFEHDVLLPQTAKDQGIPHTPSWNGIDPLPGQVAIRLKAGEALIRNGATIHTGHTVPNRERNTLSIGWSKWDRSSSDEPLVADARDAWQLDPTVREGIPYSWMQTAWDRWAQTKKLGNTLEDRYAGYDIQQIKSGQVVGWKSKLEQEFARLGNN
;
A
#
# COMPACT_ATOMS: atom_id res chain seq x y z
N MET A 1 18.71 20.79 5.85
CA MET A 1 17.64 19.85 6.25
C MET A 1 17.84 19.57 7.72
N THR A 2 16.91 19.97 8.57
CA THR A 2 16.99 19.66 10.01
C THR A 2 16.75 18.17 10.17
N THR A 3 17.74 17.47 10.72
CA THR A 3 17.77 16.02 10.94
C THR A 3 16.82 15.55 12.05
N GLU A 4 16.03 16.44 12.64
CA GLU A 4 15.16 16.14 13.78
C GLU A 4 14.01 15.18 13.45
N TYR A 5 13.66 15.05 12.16
CA TYR A 5 12.52 14.25 11.72
C TYR A 5 12.90 12.91 11.10
N TYR A 6 14.18 12.52 11.05
CA TYR A 6 14.55 11.17 10.58
C TYR A 6 14.98 10.31 11.74
N ARG A 7 14.35 9.14 11.86
CA ARG A 7 14.81 8.11 12.78
C ARG A 7 16.04 7.43 12.21
N ALA A 8 16.07 7.17 10.90
CA ALA A 8 17.22 6.55 10.26
C ALA A 8 18.45 7.48 10.23
N THR A 9 19.60 6.94 10.65
CA THR A 9 20.91 7.60 10.51
C THR A 9 21.67 7.15 9.26
N ASN A 10 21.18 6.13 8.56
CA ASN A 10 21.75 5.58 7.34
C ASN A 10 20.75 5.64 6.20
N PHE A 11 21.26 5.78 4.98
CA PHE A 11 20.45 5.89 3.77
C PHE A 11 20.83 4.80 2.77
N ALA A 12 19.84 4.31 2.03
CA ALA A 12 20.04 3.46 0.86
C ALA A 12 19.66 4.24 -0.40
N ASP A 13 20.62 4.43 -1.28
CA ASP A 13 20.47 5.07 -2.59
C ASP A 13 20.45 4.04 -3.72
N SER A 14 20.03 4.47 -4.91
CA SER A 14 20.20 3.67 -6.12
C SER A 14 21.69 3.39 -6.39
N LYS A 15 21.93 2.24 -7.04
CA LYS A 15 23.27 1.69 -7.27
C LYS A 15 23.55 1.66 -8.76
N THR A 16 24.68 2.22 -9.18
CA THR A 16 25.08 2.24 -10.60
C THR A 16 25.20 0.83 -11.15
N GLU A 17 25.71 -0.11 -10.35
CA GLU A 17 25.81 -1.53 -10.68
C GLU A 17 24.45 -2.23 -10.84
N LEU A 18 23.35 -1.63 -10.37
CA LEU A 18 21.97 -2.12 -10.49
C LEU A 18 21.11 -1.27 -11.44
N SER A 19 21.72 -0.45 -12.30
CA SER A 19 21.00 0.49 -13.16
C SER A 19 20.37 -0.13 -14.41
N ALA A 20 20.82 -1.32 -14.83
CA ALA A 20 20.30 -2.02 -16.00
C ALA A 20 18.81 -2.37 -15.82
N PRO A 21 17.96 -2.14 -16.84
CA PRO A 21 16.50 -2.25 -16.70
C PRO A 21 16.02 -3.69 -16.49
N GLY A 22 14.81 -3.83 -15.93
CA GLY A 22 14.16 -5.11 -15.70
C GLY A 22 14.71 -5.91 -14.52
N ALA A 23 14.40 -7.20 -14.50
CA ALA A 23 14.78 -8.13 -13.43
C ALA A 23 16.14 -8.79 -13.70
N THR A 24 17.22 -8.02 -13.72
CA THR A 24 18.58 -8.57 -13.93
C THR A 24 18.99 -9.51 -12.79
N PRO A 25 19.92 -10.46 -13.03
CA PRO A 25 20.43 -11.34 -11.98
C PRO A 25 20.93 -10.58 -10.75
N GLU A 26 21.61 -9.45 -10.94
CA GLU A 26 22.18 -8.63 -9.88
C GLU A 26 21.08 -7.96 -9.05
N ARG A 27 20.03 -7.43 -9.69
CA ARG A 27 18.86 -6.86 -8.98
C ARG A 27 18.13 -7.93 -8.18
N LEU A 28 17.98 -9.13 -8.74
CA LEU A 28 17.31 -10.24 -8.07
C LEU A 28 18.13 -10.78 -6.90
N GLU A 29 19.46 -10.88 -7.04
CA GLU A 29 20.35 -11.24 -5.95
C GLU A 29 20.29 -10.18 -4.83
N TYR A 30 20.31 -8.89 -5.20
CA TYR A 30 20.19 -7.79 -4.23
C TYR A 30 18.85 -7.83 -3.50
N LEU A 31 17.73 -7.99 -4.22
CA LEU A 31 16.40 -8.13 -3.65
C LEU A 31 16.30 -9.36 -2.74
N SER A 32 16.87 -10.49 -3.14
CA SER A 32 16.89 -11.71 -2.35
C SER A 32 17.68 -11.54 -1.04
N LYS A 33 18.83 -10.87 -1.10
CA LYS A 33 19.72 -10.64 0.03
C LYS A 33 19.21 -9.58 1.00
N TYR A 34 18.72 -8.46 0.50
CA TYR A 34 18.38 -7.29 1.32
C TYR A 34 16.88 -7.05 1.50
N GLY A 35 16.03 -7.74 0.72
CA GLY A 35 14.58 -7.64 0.84
C GLY A 35 14.01 -6.39 0.16
N PHE A 36 14.83 -5.65 -0.57
CA PHE A 36 14.44 -4.52 -1.40
C PHE A 36 15.44 -4.31 -2.55
N VAL A 37 15.04 -3.54 -3.55
CA VAL A 37 15.91 -2.99 -4.59
C VAL A 37 15.32 -1.66 -5.07
N ILE A 38 16.19 -0.69 -5.36
CA ILE A 38 15.82 0.57 -6.02
C ILE A 38 16.12 0.40 -7.51
N ILE A 39 15.11 0.63 -8.34
CA ILE A 39 15.20 0.57 -9.79
C ILE A 39 15.14 1.98 -10.38
N THR A 40 15.81 2.17 -11.52
CA THR A 40 15.95 3.46 -12.22
C THR A 40 15.21 3.49 -13.56
N ASP A 41 14.33 2.52 -13.79
CA ASP A 41 13.70 2.22 -15.09
C ASP A 41 12.77 3.34 -15.59
N PHE A 42 12.28 4.19 -14.68
CA PHE A 42 11.41 5.32 -15.00
C PHE A 42 12.09 6.68 -14.85
N VAL A 43 13.42 6.70 -14.64
CA VAL A 43 14.19 7.95 -14.62
C VAL A 43 14.10 8.61 -15.99
N ASN A 44 13.78 9.91 -16.01
CA ASN A 44 13.48 10.70 -17.21
C ASN A 44 12.24 10.26 -18.01
N ASN A 45 11.42 9.36 -17.49
CA ASN A 45 10.17 8.99 -18.16
C ASN A 45 9.22 10.21 -18.21
N PRO A 46 8.63 10.54 -19.38
CA PRO A 46 7.78 11.72 -19.55
C PRO A 46 6.50 11.70 -18.70
N TRP A 47 6.08 10.54 -18.20
CA TRP A 47 4.94 10.42 -17.29
C TRP A 47 5.22 10.99 -15.90
N ILE A 48 6.47 11.00 -15.43
CA ILE A 48 6.82 11.45 -14.08
C ILE A 48 6.31 12.87 -13.76
N PRO A 49 6.59 13.92 -14.56
CA PRO A 49 6.04 15.24 -14.31
C PRO A 49 4.50 15.29 -14.42
N ILE A 50 3.89 14.52 -15.32
CA ILE A 50 2.42 14.48 -15.50
C ILE A 50 1.74 13.91 -14.24
N LEU A 51 2.22 12.77 -13.77
CA LEU A 51 1.72 12.08 -12.58
C LEU A 51 1.99 12.90 -11.32
N ARG A 52 3.15 13.57 -11.23
CA ARG A 52 3.48 14.47 -10.11
C ARG A 52 2.42 15.56 -9.94
N GLU A 53 2.11 16.28 -11.02
CA GLU A 53 1.11 17.36 -10.96
C GLU A 53 -0.30 16.83 -10.69
N ALA A 54 -0.66 15.66 -11.23
CA ALA A 54 -1.91 14.97 -10.88
C ALA A 54 -1.97 14.60 -9.39
N GLY A 55 -0.88 14.06 -8.84
CA GLY A 55 -0.77 13.74 -7.42
C GLY A 55 -0.93 14.97 -6.53
N ARG A 56 -0.30 16.09 -6.88
CA ARG A 56 -0.45 17.37 -6.17
C ARG A 56 -1.90 17.84 -6.13
N ARG A 57 -2.60 17.81 -7.27
CA ARG A 57 -4.02 18.21 -7.35
C ARG A 57 -4.91 17.29 -6.51
N VAL A 58 -4.69 15.97 -6.55
CA VAL A 58 -5.46 15.01 -5.74
C VAL A 58 -5.20 15.20 -4.24
N THR A 59 -3.94 15.37 -3.83
CA THR A 59 -3.60 15.63 -2.43
C THR A 59 -4.25 16.91 -1.91
N GLU A 60 -4.18 18.00 -2.68
CA GLU A 60 -4.84 19.26 -2.32
C GLU A 60 -6.36 19.11 -2.27
N ALA A 61 -6.96 18.45 -3.26
CA ALA A 61 -8.40 18.22 -3.30
C ALA A 61 -8.91 17.39 -2.11
N CYS A 62 -8.11 16.44 -1.61
CA CYS A 62 -8.42 15.66 -0.42
C CYS A 62 -8.14 16.37 0.91
N SER A 63 -7.67 17.63 0.90
CA SER A 63 -7.42 18.36 2.14
C SER A 63 -8.72 18.57 2.93
N PRO A 64 -8.64 18.64 4.28
CA PRO A 64 -9.82 18.82 5.12
C PRO A 64 -10.59 20.12 4.81
N GLU A 65 -9.92 21.17 4.33
CA GLU A 65 -10.56 22.44 3.96
C GLU A 65 -11.46 22.34 2.71
N ASN A 66 -11.09 21.42 1.81
CA ASN A 66 -11.77 21.19 0.55
C ASN A 66 -12.91 20.17 0.70
N GLY A 67 -12.80 19.20 1.61
CA GLY A 67 -13.84 18.17 1.79
C GLY A 67 -14.09 17.43 0.47
N TYR A 68 -15.31 17.54 -0.06
CA TYR A 68 -15.68 16.99 -1.39
C TYR A 68 -15.92 18.06 -2.47
N LYS A 69 -15.46 19.30 -2.27
CA LYS A 69 -15.74 20.44 -3.19
C LYS A 69 -15.00 20.35 -4.52
N LEU A 70 -13.79 19.79 -4.51
CA LEU A 70 -12.92 19.72 -5.69
C LEU A 70 -12.98 18.36 -6.39
N ILE A 71 -13.04 17.27 -5.61
CA ILE A 71 -13.29 15.90 -6.09
C ILE A 71 -14.23 15.19 -5.11
N ASP A 72 -15.05 14.25 -5.58
CA ASP A 72 -15.84 13.38 -4.70
C ASP A 72 -14.93 12.27 -4.14
N SER A 73 -14.06 12.61 -3.17
CA SER A 73 -13.07 11.66 -2.64
C SER A 73 -13.69 10.49 -1.88
N SER A 74 -14.99 10.55 -1.57
CA SER A 74 -15.75 9.44 -0.98
C SER A 74 -15.92 8.25 -1.95
N LYS A 75 -15.63 8.48 -3.24
CA LYS A 75 -15.56 7.46 -4.29
C LYS A 75 -14.26 6.66 -4.32
N GLY A 76 -13.32 7.01 -3.44
CA GLY A 76 -12.08 6.29 -3.23
C GLY A 76 -11.97 5.79 -1.80
N TYR A 77 -10.75 5.82 -1.27
CA TYR A 77 -10.49 5.62 0.15
C TYR A 77 -9.31 6.49 0.57
N VAL A 78 -9.58 7.52 1.37
CA VAL A 78 -8.55 8.45 1.85
C VAL A 78 -8.12 8.04 3.26
N HIS A 79 -6.85 7.68 3.40
CA HIS A 79 -6.22 7.48 4.69
C HIS A 79 -5.91 8.85 5.30
N ARG A 80 -6.53 9.14 6.44
CA ARG A 80 -6.41 10.43 7.14
C ARG A 80 -5.64 10.28 8.44
N ALA A 81 -4.87 11.32 8.77
CA ALA A 81 -4.10 11.46 9.99
C ALA A 81 -4.84 12.40 10.94
N ARG A 82 -4.12 12.96 11.91
CA ARG A 82 -4.64 14.01 12.80
C ARG A 82 -5.19 15.19 11.97
N GLU A 83 -6.29 15.78 12.45
CA GLU A 83 -7.00 16.89 11.77
C GLU A 83 -7.45 16.55 10.35
N ASP A 84 -7.72 15.26 10.10
CA ASP A 84 -8.23 14.75 8.83
C ASP A 84 -7.29 14.98 7.64
N GLU A 85 -6.01 15.26 7.87
CA GLU A 85 -5.03 15.45 6.79
C GLU A 85 -4.75 14.14 6.05
N PRO A 86 -4.76 14.14 4.70
CA PRO A 86 -4.49 12.93 3.93
C PRO A 86 -3.01 12.52 4.02
N TRP A 87 -2.74 11.23 4.23
CA TRP A 87 -1.39 10.65 4.13
C TRP A 87 -1.28 9.50 3.12
N ALA A 88 -2.42 8.98 2.66
CA ALA A 88 -2.46 8.04 1.56
C ALA A 88 -3.83 8.10 0.87
N ILE A 89 -3.87 8.07 -0.46
CA ILE A 89 -5.10 8.26 -1.24
C ILE A 89 -5.27 7.12 -2.23
N ARG A 90 -6.39 6.39 -2.11
CA ARG A 90 -6.83 5.34 -3.04
C ARG A 90 -8.03 5.84 -3.83
N GLY A 91 -8.30 5.24 -4.99
CA GLY A 91 -9.36 5.69 -5.89
C GLY A 91 -8.87 6.47 -7.10
N LEU A 92 -7.55 6.55 -7.32
CA LEU A 92 -6.93 7.41 -8.34
C LEU A 92 -7.40 7.16 -9.79
N ILE A 93 -7.91 5.96 -10.07
CA ILE A 93 -8.45 5.59 -11.40
C ILE A 93 -9.97 5.75 -11.49
N HIS A 94 -10.64 6.15 -10.41
CA HIS A 94 -12.07 6.41 -10.39
C HIS A 94 -12.35 7.73 -11.15
N PRO A 95 -13.33 7.80 -12.07
CA PRO A 95 -13.60 9.01 -12.86
C PRO A 95 -13.82 10.29 -12.04
N GLU A 96 -14.49 10.17 -10.90
CA GLU A 96 -14.75 11.27 -9.94
C GLU A 96 -13.48 11.92 -9.35
N PHE A 97 -12.30 11.30 -9.48
CA PHE A 97 -11.02 11.92 -9.13
C PHE A 97 -10.49 12.87 -10.22
N ASN A 98 -11.08 12.84 -11.42
CA ASN A 98 -10.77 13.73 -12.55
C ASN A 98 -9.28 13.72 -12.99
N GLU A 99 -8.55 12.64 -12.70
CA GLU A 99 -7.13 12.47 -13.07
C GLU A 99 -6.91 11.21 -13.94
N PRO A 100 -7.25 11.25 -15.24
CA PRO A 100 -7.11 10.09 -16.13
C PRO A 100 -5.65 9.68 -16.35
N SER A 101 -4.68 10.51 -15.98
CA SER A 101 -3.24 10.26 -16.12
C SER A 101 -2.80 8.99 -15.38
N PHE A 102 -3.36 8.71 -14.19
CA PHE A 102 -3.04 7.51 -13.43
C PHE A 102 -3.45 6.23 -14.17
N ALA A 103 -4.69 6.16 -14.65
CA ALA A 103 -5.17 5.01 -15.41
C ALA A 103 -4.46 4.87 -16.77
N LYS A 104 -4.16 6.00 -17.43
CA LYS A 104 -3.43 6.02 -18.70
C LYS A 104 -1.99 5.51 -18.56
N PHE A 105 -1.27 5.92 -17.52
CA PHE A 105 0.07 5.41 -17.22
C PHE A 105 0.04 3.93 -16.84
N HIS A 106 -0.91 3.51 -15.99
CA HIS A 106 -1.01 2.12 -15.54
C HIS A 106 -1.19 1.12 -16.68
N GLY A 107 -1.88 1.52 -17.76
CA GLY A 107 -2.02 0.73 -18.97
C GLY A 107 -1.11 1.13 -20.14
N SER A 108 -0.16 2.05 -19.93
CA SER A 108 0.75 2.51 -20.97
C SER A 108 1.78 1.43 -21.37
N THR A 109 2.32 1.54 -22.57
CA THR A 109 3.44 0.69 -23.01
C THR A 109 4.66 0.87 -22.11
N ASP A 110 4.95 2.10 -21.65
CA ASP A 110 6.06 2.35 -20.71
C ASP A 110 5.99 1.49 -19.44
N PHE A 111 4.79 1.33 -18.87
CA PHE A 111 4.61 0.50 -17.68
C PHE A 111 4.50 -0.99 -18.02
N LEU A 112 3.82 -1.36 -19.10
CA LEU A 112 3.66 -2.75 -19.52
C LEU A 112 4.98 -3.38 -19.98
N ASP A 113 5.84 -2.64 -20.67
CA ASP A 113 7.16 -3.11 -21.10
C ASP A 113 8.05 -3.41 -19.88
N PHE A 114 7.99 -2.56 -18.85
CA PHE A 114 8.62 -2.84 -17.56
C PHE A 114 8.06 -4.11 -16.92
N VAL A 115 6.72 -4.26 -16.84
CA VAL A 115 6.08 -5.43 -16.26
C VAL A 115 6.48 -6.70 -17.02
N ALA A 116 6.48 -6.68 -18.34
CA ALA A 116 6.92 -7.79 -19.17
C ALA A 116 8.39 -8.12 -18.90
N SER A 117 9.26 -7.11 -18.84
CA SER A 117 10.69 -7.29 -18.55
C SER A 117 10.94 -7.87 -17.15
N TRP A 118 10.18 -7.44 -16.15
CA TRP A 118 10.32 -7.90 -14.77
C TRP A 118 9.73 -9.29 -14.54
N CYS A 119 8.56 -9.56 -15.12
CA CYS A 119 7.68 -10.69 -14.83
C CYS A 119 7.69 -11.76 -15.93
N HIS A 120 8.87 -12.08 -16.51
CA HIS A 120 9.04 -13.16 -17.50
C HIS A 120 8.12 -13.05 -18.73
N GLY A 121 7.93 -11.84 -19.25
CA GLY A 121 7.11 -11.58 -20.42
C GLY A 121 5.62 -11.55 -20.15
N LEU A 122 5.18 -11.36 -18.90
CA LEU A 122 3.77 -11.21 -18.53
C LEU A 122 3.09 -10.11 -19.38
N GLN A 123 1.99 -10.47 -20.06
CA GLN A 123 1.25 -9.61 -20.98
C GLN A 123 -0.14 -9.22 -20.44
N ALA A 124 -0.73 -8.18 -21.02
CA ALA A 124 -2.05 -7.65 -20.68
C ALA A 124 -3.15 -8.72 -20.57
N GLU A 125 -3.13 -9.73 -21.45
CA GLU A 125 -4.13 -10.79 -21.50
C GLU A 125 -4.07 -11.72 -20.28
N ASP A 126 -3.00 -11.65 -19.48
CA ASP A 126 -2.81 -12.45 -18.27
C ASP A 126 -2.87 -11.63 -16.99
N LEU A 127 -3.17 -10.32 -17.07
CA LEU A 127 -3.18 -9.46 -15.89
C LEU A 127 -4.52 -9.48 -15.15
N VAL A 128 -4.43 -9.24 -13.83
CA VAL A 128 -5.55 -8.88 -12.96
C VAL A 128 -5.25 -7.56 -12.27
N LEU A 129 -6.28 -6.71 -12.14
CA LEU A 129 -6.16 -5.41 -11.47
C LEU A 129 -5.78 -5.58 -10.00
N ARG A 130 -4.93 -4.66 -9.53
CA ARG A 130 -4.56 -4.49 -8.13
C ARG A 130 -4.83 -3.05 -7.72
N GLY A 131 -4.89 -2.83 -6.40
CA GLY A 131 -5.05 -1.50 -5.84
C GLY A 131 -3.91 -0.56 -6.25
N MET A 132 -4.26 0.70 -6.47
CA MET A 132 -3.33 1.80 -6.69
C MET A 132 -3.48 2.78 -5.53
N LEU A 133 -2.36 3.30 -5.05
CA LEU A 133 -2.32 4.17 -3.88
C LEU A 133 -1.29 5.29 -4.09
N LEU A 134 -1.69 6.53 -3.85
CA LEU A 134 -0.79 7.68 -3.77
C LEU A 134 -0.40 7.91 -2.32
N TRP A 135 0.89 7.88 -2.02
CA TRP A 135 1.41 8.31 -0.74
C TRP A 135 1.69 9.80 -0.75
N CYS A 136 1.16 10.49 0.26
CA CYS A 136 1.38 11.92 0.49
C CYS A 136 1.72 12.19 1.95
N ASN A 137 2.22 13.38 2.26
CA ASN A 137 2.49 13.77 3.65
C ASN A 137 1.36 14.67 4.16
N PRO A 138 0.88 14.46 5.40
CA PRO A 138 0.19 15.50 6.15
C PRO A 138 1.07 16.75 6.23
N ARG A 139 0.45 17.93 6.17
CA ARG A 139 1.22 19.19 6.13
C ARG A 139 1.60 19.64 7.54
N ARG A 140 0.82 19.29 8.57
CA ARG A 140 0.92 19.84 9.93
C ARG A 140 1.59 18.90 10.92
N TYR A 141 1.37 17.60 10.83
CA TYR A 141 1.82 16.63 11.84
C TYR A 141 2.55 15.44 11.23
N GLU A 142 3.54 14.92 11.97
CA GLU A 142 4.10 13.62 11.63
C GLU A 142 3.01 12.55 11.72
N ASN A 143 3.13 11.58 10.83
CA ASN A 143 2.30 10.40 10.79
C ASN A 143 3.13 9.25 10.22
N GLY A 144 2.69 8.04 10.49
CA GLY A 144 3.34 6.87 9.92
C GLY A 144 2.74 5.58 10.47
N PRO A 145 2.58 4.54 9.65
CA PRO A 145 2.30 3.22 10.20
C PRO A 145 3.39 2.82 11.19
N SER A 146 3.02 2.08 12.24
CA SER A 146 4.00 1.43 13.10
C SER A 146 4.95 0.56 12.27
N TRP A 147 6.11 0.22 12.81
CA TRP A 147 6.95 -0.82 12.21
C TRP A 147 6.15 -2.11 12.04
N HIS A 148 6.20 -2.68 10.85
CA HIS A 148 5.42 -3.86 10.50
C HIS A 148 6.07 -4.68 9.40
N ARG A 149 5.43 -5.83 9.13
CA ARG A 149 5.55 -6.59 7.90
C ARG A 149 4.18 -6.57 7.23
N ASP A 150 4.10 -6.61 5.91
CA ASP A 150 2.81 -6.68 5.21
C ASP A 150 2.12 -8.04 5.40
N VAL A 151 2.92 -9.07 5.68
CA VAL A 151 2.45 -10.43 5.92
C VAL A 151 2.03 -10.61 7.38
N THR A 152 0.98 -11.40 7.61
CA THR A 152 0.62 -11.81 8.97
C THR A 152 1.59 -12.88 9.46
N TRP A 153 2.40 -12.55 10.46
CA TRP A 153 3.40 -13.46 11.03
C TRP A 153 3.03 -13.98 12.43
N TRP A 154 1.85 -13.60 12.96
CA TRP A 154 1.35 -13.99 14.29
C TRP A 154 -0.08 -14.57 14.23
N GLY A 155 -0.59 -15.07 15.36
CA GLY A 155 -1.96 -15.57 15.48
C GLY A 155 -2.21 -16.79 14.58
N THR A 156 -3.39 -16.86 13.96
CA THR A 156 -3.71 -17.87 12.93
C THR A 156 -2.97 -17.69 11.61
N GLY A 157 -2.25 -16.58 11.41
CA GLY A 157 -1.62 -16.25 10.13
C GLY A 157 -2.63 -15.87 9.03
N LYS A 158 -3.88 -15.59 9.38
CA LYS A 158 -4.89 -15.08 8.45
C LYS A 158 -4.56 -13.63 8.07
N ASP A 159 -4.87 -13.26 6.83
CA ASP A 159 -4.63 -11.91 6.34
C ASP A 159 -5.43 -10.87 7.14
N TYR A 160 -4.84 -9.68 7.31
CA TYR A 160 -5.49 -8.57 7.97
C TYR A 160 -6.61 -7.98 7.10
N PHE A 161 -7.75 -7.68 7.73
CA PHE A 161 -8.92 -7.10 7.09
C PHE A 161 -9.26 -5.78 7.80
N SER A 162 -9.24 -4.66 7.10
CA SER A 162 -9.31 -3.32 7.72
C SER A 162 -10.55 -3.08 8.59
N GLN A 163 -11.64 -3.78 8.26
CA GLN A 163 -12.91 -3.69 8.97
C GLN A 163 -13.00 -4.52 10.25
N LYS A 164 -12.03 -5.41 10.52
CA LYS A 164 -12.11 -6.37 11.63
C LYS A 164 -10.77 -6.48 12.36
N GLU A 165 -10.75 -6.15 13.65
CA GLU A 165 -9.61 -6.51 14.50
C GLU A 165 -9.73 -7.96 14.96
N ILE A 166 -9.24 -8.90 14.14
CA ILE A 166 -9.16 -10.32 14.49
C ILE A 166 -7.82 -10.58 15.18
N ARG A 167 -7.72 -10.23 16.47
CA ARG A 167 -6.50 -10.45 17.28
C ARG A 167 -6.75 -11.15 18.63
N GLY A 168 -7.88 -11.84 18.78
CA GLY A 168 -8.34 -12.39 20.06
C GLY A 168 -8.18 -13.90 20.27
N GLU A 169 -7.26 -14.57 19.57
CA GLU A 169 -7.15 -16.05 19.57
C GLU A 169 -6.43 -16.63 20.81
N GLY A 170 -6.18 -15.81 21.84
CA GLY A 170 -5.52 -16.18 23.09
C GLY A 170 -3.99 -16.30 22.97
N PRO A 171 -3.24 -16.26 24.09
CA PRO A 171 -1.77 -16.20 24.07
C PRO A 171 -1.08 -17.35 23.32
N GLU A 172 -1.68 -18.53 23.27
CA GLU A 172 -1.13 -19.72 22.58
C GLU A 172 -0.98 -19.53 21.06
N ALA A 173 -1.89 -18.77 20.44
CA ALA A 173 -1.81 -18.40 19.02
C ALA A 173 -0.62 -17.46 18.74
N TYR A 174 -0.03 -16.88 19.78
CA TYR A 174 1.12 -15.99 19.73
C TYR A 174 2.38 -16.61 20.34
N SER A 175 2.37 -17.93 20.60
CA SER A 175 3.56 -18.64 21.06
C SER A 175 4.67 -18.59 20.00
N GLU A 176 5.93 -18.62 20.47
CA GLU A 176 7.10 -18.67 19.59
C GLU A 176 7.07 -19.89 18.66
N GLU A 177 6.48 -21.00 19.09
CA GLU A 177 6.32 -22.21 18.28
C GLU A 177 5.37 -21.96 17.09
N THR A 178 4.20 -21.36 17.33
CA THR A 178 3.25 -20.98 16.28
C THR A 178 3.88 -20.01 15.30
N GLU A 179 4.57 -18.99 15.83
CA GLU A 179 5.23 -18.00 15.01
C GLU A 179 6.34 -18.60 14.13
N LYS A 180 7.17 -19.51 14.65
CA LYS A 180 8.19 -20.22 13.86
C LYS A 180 7.58 -21.00 12.69
N LYS A 181 6.42 -21.63 12.90
CA LYS A 181 5.70 -22.37 11.85
C LYS A 181 5.20 -21.41 10.76
N LEU A 182 4.63 -20.27 11.13
CA LEU A 182 4.18 -19.24 10.19
C LEU A 182 5.37 -18.61 9.43
N TRP A 183 6.44 -18.31 10.15
CA TRP A 183 7.64 -17.72 9.57
C TRP A 183 8.28 -18.58 8.49
N LYS A 184 8.35 -19.90 8.70
CA LYS A 184 8.83 -20.83 7.67
C LYS A 184 8.01 -20.72 6.37
N LYS A 185 6.67 -20.66 6.49
CA LYS A 185 5.78 -20.47 5.34
C LYS A 185 6.01 -19.12 4.65
N ILE A 186 6.23 -18.05 5.43
CA ILE A 186 6.54 -16.72 4.90
C ILE A 186 7.86 -16.74 4.12
N GLN A 187 8.90 -17.38 4.64
CA GLN A 187 10.19 -17.51 3.95
C GLN A 187 10.05 -18.27 2.63
N GLU A 188 9.37 -19.43 2.65
CA GLU A 188 9.10 -20.23 1.46
C GLU A 188 8.31 -19.43 0.40
N ARG A 189 7.26 -18.71 0.84
CA ARG A 189 6.48 -17.81 -0.02
C ARG A 189 7.33 -16.67 -0.59
N GLY A 190 8.21 -16.06 0.21
CA GLY A 190 9.09 -14.97 -0.22
C GLY A 190 10.08 -15.41 -1.31
N VAL A 191 10.67 -16.60 -1.16
CA VAL A 191 11.54 -17.20 -2.18
C VAL A 191 10.74 -17.49 -3.46
N LYS A 192 9.56 -18.09 -3.31
CA LYS A 192 8.65 -18.39 -4.44
C LYS A 192 8.29 -17.12 -5.22
N LEU A 193 7.82 -16.07 -4.55
CA LEU A 193 7.43 -14.80 -5.17
C LEU A 193 8.59 -14.13 -5.94
N THR A 194 9.80 -14.15 -5.37
CA THR A 194 10.99 -13.57 -6.02
C THR A 194 11.39 -14.35 -7.27
N LYS A 195 11.21 -15.68 -7.26
CA LYS A 195 11.53 -16.56 -8.38
C LYS A 195 10.49 -16.49 -9.50
N GLU A 196 9.21 -16.63 -9.14
CA GLU A 196 8.10 -16.71 -10.09
C GLU A 196 7.81 -15.36 -10.71
N ARG A 197 7.87 -14.27 -9.94
CA ARG A 197 7.56 -12.91 -10.42
C ARG A 197 6.27 -12.88 -11.23
N ASP A 198 5.23 -13.53 -10.71
CA ASP A 198 3.87 -13.52 -11.27
C ASP A 198 3.18 -12.15 -11.06
N GLY A 199 3.94 -11.07 -11.03
CA GLY A 199 3.48 -9.73 -10.70
C GLY A 199 4.58 -8.89 -10.07
N VAL A 200 4.34 -7.58 -10.06
CA VAL A 200 5.22 -6.59 -9.44
C VAL A 200 4.36 -5.54 -8.77
N SER A 201 4.80 -5.10 -7.60
CA SER A 201 4.31 -3.91 -6.91
C SER A 201 5.52 -3.06 -6.55
N MET A 202 5.45 -1.77 -6.83
CA MET A 202 6.54 -0.83 -6.59
C MET A 202 6.01 0.47 -5.98
N PHE A 203 6.91 1.20 -5.31
CA PHE A 203 6.70 2.57 -4.89
C PHE A 203 7.49 3.48 -5.83
N LEU A 204 6.82 4.03 -6.84
CA LEU A 204 7.41 4.94 -7.83
C LEU A 204 7.41 6.37 -7.29
N ALA A 205 8.59 6.94 -7.08
CA ALA A 205 8.75 8.29 -6.58
C ALA A 205 8.46 9.30 -7.69
N LEU A 206 7.45 10.15 -7.51
CA LEU A 206 7.12 11.22 -8.46
C LEU A 206 7.89 12.49 -8.11
N VAL A 207 8.33 12.63 -6.86
CA VAL A 207 9.28 13.63 -6.34
C VAL A 207 10.37 12.92 -5.56
N ASP A 208 11.43 13.63 -5.16
CA ASP A 208 12.43 13.04 -4.26
C ASP A 208 11.77 12.63 -2.93
N ASP A 209 11.84 11.35 -2.58
CA ASP A 209 11.18 10.75 -1.42
C ASP A 209 12.22 10.03 -0.54
N GLU A 210 12.09 10.19 0.77
CA GLU A 210 12.86 9.40 1.74
C GLU A 210 12.04 8.94 2.95
N CYS A 211 10.71 8.90 2.80
CA CYS A 211 9.78 8.55 3.85
C CYS A 211 9.67 7.03 4.11
N HIS A 212 10.28 6.17 3.29
CA HIS A 212 10.23 4.71 3.50
C HIS A 212 11.47 4.24 4.26
N GLU A 213 11.29 3.63 5.42
CA GLU A 213 12.39 3.09 6.23
C GLU A 213 12.24 1.59 6.37
N LEU A 214 13.36 0.86 6.36
CA LEU A 214 13.36 -0.60 6.49
C LEU A 214 14.61 -1.14 7.16
N VAL A 215 14.56 -2.40 7.58
CA VAL A 215 15.72 -3.16 8.08
C VAL A 215 16.14 -4.16 7.01
N PRO A 216 17.26 -3.94 6.28
CA PRO A 216 17.70 -4.83 5.21
C PRO A 216 17.93 -6.27 5.71
N GLY A 217 17.52 -7.25 4.90
CA GLY A 217 17.67 -8.68 5.22
C GLY A 217 16.72 -9.19 6.30
N SER A 218 15.87 -8.36 6.88
CA SER A 218 14.92 -8.81 7.91
C SER A 218 13.85 -9.79 7.39
N HIS A 219 13.62 -9.87 6.08
CA HIS A 219 12.64 -10.74 5.43
C HIS A 219 13.03 -12.23 5.39
N HIS A 220 14.30 -12.57 5.59
CA HIS A 220 14.79 -13.95 5.46
C HIS A 220 15.42 -14.50 6.76
N ARG A 221 15.50 -13.69 7.83
CA ARG A 221 15.98 -14.12 9.14
C ARG A 221 14.89 -14.07 10.19
N TRP A 222 15.04 -14.89 11.23
CA TRP A 222 14.21 -14.80 12.43
C TRP A 222 14.36 -13.40 13.07
N ARG A 223 13.28 -12.92 13.66
CA ARG A 223 13.26 -11.64 14.36
C ARG A 223 14.17 -11.66 15.60
N THR A 224 14.74 -10.51 15.95
CA THR A 224 15.39 -10.32 17.25
C THR A 224 14.34 -10.10 18.36
N PRO A 225 14.69 -10.21 19.65
CA PRO A 225 13.80 -9.80 20.74
C PRO A 225 13.36 -8.34 20.63
N PHE A 226 14.26 -7.47 20.15
CA PHE A 226 13.98 -6.05 19.91
C PHE A 226 12.93 -5.84 18.83
N GLU A 227 13.09 -6.51 17.69
CA GLU A 227 12.11 -6.48 16.61
C GLU A 227 10.77 -7.08 17.01
N HIS A 228 10.76 -8.06 17.92
CA HIS A 228 9.50 -8.61 18.44
C HIS A 228 8.67 -7.57 19.16
N ASP A 229 9.29 -6.85 20.10
CA ASP A 229 8.64 -5.79 20.85
C ASP A 229 8.12 -4.68 19.92
N VAL A 230 8.92 -4.33 18.92
CA VAL A 230 8.59 -3.28 17.94
C VAL A 230 7.42 -3.67 17.04
N LEU A 231 7.38 -4.92 16.57
CA LEU A 231 6.36 -5.38 15.62
C LEU A 231 5.06 -5.82 16.30
N LEU A 232 5.08 -6.08 17.61
CA LEU A 232 3.89 -6.46 18.37
C LEU A 232 2.95 -5.24 18.54
N PRO A 233 1.67 -5.36 18.13
CA PRO A 233 0.69 -4.30 18.36
C PRO A 233 0.45 -4.03 19.85
N GLN A 234 0.11 -2.79 20.20
CA GLN A 234 -0.19 -2.44 21.61
C GLN A 234 -1.31 -3.29 22.20
N THR A 235 -2.38 -3.55 21.43
CA THR A 235 -3.51 -4.40 21.86
C THR A 235 -3.07 -5.82 22.23
N ALA A 236 -2.06 -6.37 21.55
CA ALA A 236 -1.48 -7.67 21.88
C ALA A 236 -0.67 -7.62 23.19
N LYS A 237 0.10 -6.55 23.40
CA LYS A 237 0.84 -6.32 24.65
C LYS A 237 -0.11 -6.19 25.84
N ASP A 238 -1.21 -5.45 25.68
CA ASP A 238 -2.23 -5.25 26.71
C ASP A 238 -2.96 -6.56 27.09
N GLN A 239 -3.06 -7.50 26.15
CA GLN A 239 -3.59 -8.86 26.38
C GLN A 239 -2.59 -9.80 27.08
N GLY A 240 -1.40 -9.32 27.44
CA GLY A 240 -0.39 -10.09 28.16
C GLY A 240 0.44 -11.01 27.28
N ILE A 241 0.48 -10.79 25.96
CA ILE A 241 1.36 -11.56 25.08
C ILE A 241 2.83 -11.27 25.46
N PRO A 242 3.65 -12.32 25.72
CA PRO A 242 5.02 -12.14 26.18
C PRO A 242 5.86 -11.33 25.19
N HIS A 243 6.50 -10.27 25.70
CA HIS A 243 7.46 -9.47 24.96
C HIS A 243 8.52 -8.91 25.92
N THR A 244 9.63 -8.44 25.37
CA THR A 244 10.68 -7.77 26.14
C THR A 244 10.71 -6.31 25.71
N PRO A 245 10.15 -5.38 26.50
CA PRO A 245 10.23 -3.95 26.22
C PRO A 245 11.68 -3.54 26.01
N SER A 246 11.98 -2.98 24.86
CA SER A 246 13.37 -2.71 24.47
C SER A 246 13.54 -1.51 23.55
N TRP A 247 12.49 -1.08 22.85
CA TRP A 247 12.53 0.13 22.02
C TRP A 247 11.89 1.33 22.72
N ASN A 248 12.55 2.49 22.66
CA ASN A 248 12.09 3.74 23.28
C ASN A 248 11.08 4.52 22.42
N GLY A 249 10.72 4.01 21.23
CA GLY A 249 9.79 4.66 20.31
C GLY A 249 10.39 5.78 19.47
N ILE A 250 11.67 6.11 19.67
CA ILE A 250 12.32 7.30 19.11
C ILE A 250 13.56 6.90 18.30
N ASP A 251 14.44 6.09 18.88
CA ASP A 251 15.73 5.77 18.28
C ASP A 251 15.57 4.87 17.04
N PRO A 252 16.48 4.95 16.05
CA PRO A 252 16.49 4.01 14.94
C PRO A 252 16.61 2.56 15.40
N LEU A 253 15.95 1.65 14.68
CA LEU A 253 16.16 0.22 14.85
C LEU A 253 17.58 -0.17 14.41
N PRO A 254 18.21 -1.19 15.02
CA PRO A 254 19.50 -1.69 14.57
C PRO A 254 19.51 -2.05 13.08
N GLY A 255 20.44 -1.46 12.33
CA GLY A 255 20.57 -1.70 10.89
C GLY A 255 19.49 -1.06 10.02
N GLN A 256 18.62 -0.21 10.59
CA GLN A 256 17.64 0.58 9.84
C GLN A 256 18.33 1.46 8.79
N VAL A 257 17.67 1.57 7.63
CA VAL A 257 17.99 2.54 6.58
C VAL A 257 16.72 3.27 6.13
N ALA A 258 16.85 4.55 5.77
CA ALA A 258 15.87 5.27 4.98
C ALA A 258 16.18 5.09 3.48
N ILE A 259 15.17 4.77 2.69
CA ILE A 259 15.29 4.61 1.24
C ILE A 259 15.20 5.99 0.60
N ARG A 260 16.26 6.47 -0.04
CA ARG A 260 16.24 7.72 -0.80
C ARG A 260 15.97 7.43 -2.26
N LEU A 261 14.86 7.95 -2.75
CA LEU A 261 14.45 7.87 -4.15
C LEU A 261 14.52 9.25 -4.77
N LYS A 262 15.10 9.34 -5.96
CA LYS A 262 14.91 10.46 -6.87
C LYS A 262 13.64 10.29 -7.68
N ALA A 263 13.08 11.39 -8.18
CA ALA A 263 11.94 11.32 -9.08
C ALA A 263 12.21 10.39 -10.28
N GLY A 264 11.32 9.42 -10.52
CA GLY A 264 11.47 8.38 -11.55
C GLY A 264 12.18 7.11 -11.06
N GLU A 265 12.78 7.11 -9.87
CA GLU A 265 13.22 5.88 -9.22
C GLU A 265 12.04 5.18 -8.54
N ALA A 266 12.10 3.87 -8.43
CA ALA A 266 11.09 3.09 -7.73
C ALA A 266 11.70 2.08 -6.78
N LEU A 267 11.06 1.91 -5.62
CA LEU A 267 11.37 0.86 -4.66
C LEU A 267 10.53 -0.39 -4.94
N ILE A 268 11.18 -1.53 -5.14
CA ILE A 268 10.53 -2.84 -5.08
C ILE A 268 11.00 -3.51 -3.79
N ARG A 269 10.04 -3.94 -2.95
CA ARG A 269 10.32 -4.51 -1.62
C ARG A 269 9.59 -5.83 -1.44
N ASN A 270 10.23 -6.76 -0.73
CA ASN A 270 9.59 -7.95 -0.22
C ASN A 270 8.66 -7.57 0.94
N GLY A 271 7.37 -7.94 0.86
CA GLY A 271 6.37 -7.61 1.87
C GLY A 271 6.71 -8.10 3.28
N ALA A 272 7.53 -9.15 3.40
CA ALA A 272 8.02 -9.63 4.68
C ALA A 272 9.12 -8.74 5.29
N THR A 273 9.80 -7.86 4.56
CA THR A 273 10.83 -6.96 5.13
C THR A 273 10.21 -6.07 6.22
N ILE A 274 10.85 -5.97 7.39
CA ILE A 274 10.47 -5.04 8.45
C ILE A 274 10.64 -3.62 7.93
N HIS A 275 9.56 -2.84 7.97
CA HIS A 275 9.54 -1.50 7.42
C HIS A 275 8.50 -0.61 8.09
N THR A 276 8.60 0.68 7.82
CA THR A 276 7.63 1.71 8.18
C THR A 276 7.62 2.80 7.09
N GLY A 277 6.60 3.65 7.14
CA GLY A 277 6.59 4.93 6.44
C GLY A 277 6.57 6.05 7.47
N HIS A 278 7.45 7.04 7.34
CA HIS A 278 7.47 8.20 8.23
C HIS A 278 7.26 9.47 7.41
N THR A 279 6.12 10.13 7.62
CA THR A 279 5.79 11.38 6.94
C THR A 279 6.37 12.57 7.69
N VAL A 280 7.01 13.48 6.98
CA VAL A 280 7.60 14.68 7.56
C VAL A 280 6.74 15.91 7.20
N PRO A 281 6.25 16.67 8.19
CA PRO A 281 5.49 17.90 7.96
C PRO A 281 6.20 18.85 7.00
N ASN A 282 5.42 19.54 6.17
CA ASN A 282 5.91 20.51 5.16
C ASN A 282 6.87 19.95 4.09
N ARG A 283 7.22 18.66 4.13
CA ARG A 283 7.96 17.99 3.06
C ARG A 283 6.96 17.37 2.09
N GLU A 284 7.08 17.69 0.81
CA GLU A 284 6.29 17.02 -0.20
C GLU A 284 6.63 15.52 -0.25
N ARG A 285 5.59 14.70 -0.26
CA ARG A 285 5.66 13.29 -0.64
C ARG A 285 4.64 13.06 -1.73
N ASN A 286 5.06 12.40 -2.79
CA ASN A 286 4.25 12.12 -3.95
C ASN A 286 4.80 10.84 -4.57
N THR A 287 4.35 9.70 -4.02
CA THR A 287 4.91 8.39 -4.35
C THR A 287 3.79 7.43 -4.66
N LEU A 288 3.82 6.86 -5.86
CA LEU A 288 2.76 6.01 -6.38
C LEU A 288 3.07 4.54 -6.07
N SER A 289 2.26 3.91 -5.24
CA SER A 289 2.22 2.46 -5.09
C SER A 289 1.37 1.89 -6.21
N ILE A 290 2.02 1.20 -7.15
CA ILE A 290 1.42 0.71 -8.38
C ILE A 290 2.00 -0.65 -8.77
N GLY A 291 1.19 -1.46 -9.44
CA GLY A 291 1.59 -2.79 -9.85
C GLY A 291 0.57 -3.50 -10.70
N TRP A 292 0.98 -4.66 -11.18
CA TRP A 292 0.13 -5.63 -11.86
C TRP A 292 0.42 -7.01 -11.28
N SER A 293 -0.57 -7.90 -11.32
CA SER A 293 -0.38 -9.30 -10.99
C SER A 293 -0.90 -10.17 -12.12
N LYS A 294 -0.30 -11.34 -12.27
CA LYS A 294 -0.84 -12.41 -13.08
C LYS A 294 -2.15 -12.89 -12.50
N TRP A 295 -3.11 -13.11 -13.37
CA TRP A 295 -4.40 -13.67 -13.05
C TRP A 295 -4.28 -15.17 -12.80
N ASP A 296 -4.71 -15.62 -11.62
CA ASP A 296 -4.82 -17.04 -11.34
C ASP A 296 -6.17 -17.56 -11.85
N ARG A 297 -6.13 -18.22 -13.00
CA ARG A 297 -7.31 -18.79 -13.66
C ARG A 297 -7.93 -19.98 -12.90
N SER A 298 -7.28 -20.48 -11.86
CA SER A 298 -7.66 -21.71 -11.16
C SER A 298 -8.52 -21.52 -9.91
N SER A 299 -8.65 -20.29 -9.40
CA SER A 299 -9.50 -20.02 -8.23
C SER A 299 -10.98 -20.06 -8.64
N SER A 300 -11.69 -21.07 -8.15
CA SER A 300 -13.15 -21.17 -8.21
C SER A 300 -13.80 -20.77 -6.88
N ASP A 301 -13.12 -19.93 -6.11
CA ASP A 301 -13.57 -19.58 -4.76
C ASP A 301 -14.76 -18.63 -4.83
N GLU A 302 -15.67 -18.76 -3.85
CA GLU A 302 -16.75 -17.82 -3.64
C GLU A 302 -16.20 -16.39 -3.46
N PRO A 303 -16.82 -15.36 -4.08
CA PRO A 303 -16.36 -13.99 -3.95
C PRO A 303 -16.31 -13.54 -2.48
N LEU A 304 -15.15 -13.02 -2.06
CA LEU A 304 -14.92 -12.52 -0.72
C LEU A 304 -15.40 -11.08 -0.60
N VAL A 305 -15.87 -10.68 0.58
CA VAL A 305 -16.13 -9.26 0.85
C VAL A 305 -14.83 -8.48 0.65
N ALA A 306 -14.88 -7.40 -0.13
CA ALA A 306 -13.73 -6.55 -0.37
C ALA A 306 -13.26 -5.89 0.94
N ASP A 307 -11.95 -5.72 1.10
CA ASP A 307 -11.42 -4.83 2.14
C ASP A 307 -11.90 -3.40 1.81
N ALA A 308 -12.29 -2.61 2.81
CA ALA A 308 -12.86 -1.29 2.61
C ALA A 308 -11.91 -0.37 1.81
N ARG A 309 -10.61 -0.58 1.96
CA ARG A 309 -9.55 0.14 1.23
C ARG A 309 -9.60 -0.09 -0.28
N ASP A 310 -10.23 -1.18 -0.72
CA ASP A 310 -10.34 -1.57 -2.13
C ASP A 310 -11.80 -1.65 -2.61
N ALA A 311 -12.79 -1.55 -1.71
CA ALA A 311 -14.21 -1.68 -2.04
C ALA A 311 -14.68 -0.71 -3.13
N TRP A 312 -14.13 0.51 -3.15
CA TRP A 312 -14.38 1.51 -4.19
C TRP A 312 -14.13 1.01 -5.63
N GLN A 313 -13.21 0.06 -5.83
CA GLN A 313 -12.93 -0.49 -7.16
C GLN A 313 -14.11 -1.25 -7.74
N LEU A 314 -15.05 -1.73 -6.91
CA LEU A 314 -16.25 -2.41 -7.39
C LEU A 314 -17.26 -1.45 -8.05
N ASP A 315 -17.11 -0.13 -7.92
CA ASP A 315 -18.03 0.83 -8.55
C ASP A 315 -17.95 0.64 -10.08
N PRO A 316 -19.06 0.31 -10.77
CA PRO A 316 -19.05 0.07 -12.21
C PRO A 316 -18.47 1.24 -13.02
N THR A 317 -18.57 2.47 -12.50
CA THR A 317 -17.99 3.66 -13.14
C THR A 317 -16.46 3.57 -13.22
N VAL A 318 -15.79 2.84 -12.33
CA VAL A 318 -14.35 2.54 -12.45
C VAL A 318 -14.10 1.73 -13.71
N ARG A 319 -14.84 0.64 -13.91
CA ARG A 319 -14.71 -0.21 -15.10
C ARG A 319 -14.96 0.58 -16.38
N GLU A 320 -15.99 1.42 -16.40
CA GLU A 320 -16.37 2.26 -17.55
C GLU A 320 -15.35 3.36 -17.84
N GLY A 321 -14.72 3.91 -16.81
CA GLY A 321 -13.74 4.99 -16.91
C GLY A 321 -12.33 4.56 -17.31
N ILE A 322 -12.03 3.26 -17.26
CA ILE A 322 -10.72 2.73 -17.64
C ILE A 322 -10.48 2.92 -19.15
N PRO A 323 -9.33 3.51 -19.56
CA PRO A 323 -9.11 3.95 -20.94
C PRO A 323 -8.75 2.82 -21.93
N TYR A 324 -8.31 1.65 -21.44
CA TYR A 324 -7.90 0.54 -22.29
C TYR A 324 -8.84 -0.66 -22.10
N SER A 325 -9.35 -1.23 -23.20
CA SER A 325 -10.30 -2.34 -23.16
C SER A 325 -9.76 -3.57 -22.41
N TRP A 326 -8.48 -3.89 -22.58
CA TRP A 326 -7.86 -5.02 -21.87
C TRP A 326 -7.79 -4.78 -20.34
N MET A 327 -7.66 -3.53 -19.88
CA MET A 327 -7.70 -3.21 -18.45
C MET A 327 -9.10 -3.42 -17.88
N GLN A 328 -10.17 -3.24 -18.67
CA GLN A 328 -11.52 -3.59 -18.25
C GLN A 328 -11.64 -5.10 -18.00
N THR A 329 -11.01 -5.92 -18.85
CA THR A 329 -10.91 -7.37 -18.61
C THR A 329 -10.09 -7.70 -17.36
N ALA A 330 -9.00 -6.99 -17.11
CA ALA A 330 -8.21 -7.15 -15.88
C ALA A 330 -9.00 -6.74 -14.61
N TRP A 331 -9.86 -5.72 -14.72
CA TRP A 331 -10.82 -5.33 -13.69
C TRP A 331 -11.90 -6.41 -13.50
N ASP A 332 -12.47 -6.94 -14.59
CA ASP A 332 -13.52 -7.97 -14.54
C ASP A 332 -13.03 -9.21 -13.76
N ARG A 333 -11.79 -9.63 -14.01
CA ARG A 333 -11.13 -10.73 -13.27
C ARG A 333 -11.01 -10.43 -11.79
N TRP A 334 -10.61 -9.21 -11.43
CA TRP A 334 -10.50 -8.82 -10.03
C TRP A 334 -11.88 -8.79 -9.36
N ALA A 335 -12.87 -8.16 -10.01
CA ALA A 335 -14.22 -8.01 -9.53
C ALA A 335 -14.92 -9.36 -9.32
N GLN A 336 -14.63 -10.37 -10.15
CA GLN A 336 -15.14 -11.74 -9.95
C GLN A 336 -14.72 -12.37 -8.62
N THR A 337 -13.59 -11.96 -8.03
CA THR A 337 -13.11 -12.50 -6.74
C THR A 337 -13.67 -11.76 -5.53
N LYS A 338 -14.42 -10.68 -5.75
CA LYS A 338 -14.85 -9.75 -4.72
C LYS A 338 -16.34 -9.47 -4.74
N LYS A 339 -16.89 -9.12 -3.60
CA LYS A 339 -18.23 -8.55 -3.48
C LYS A 339 -18.24 -7.36 -2.54
N LEU A 340 -19.15 -6.43 -2.80
CA LEU A 340 -19.34 -5.27 -1.94
C LEU A 340 -19.99 -5.72 -0.63
N GLY A 341 -19.48 -5.24 0.50
CA GLY A 341 -20.10 -5.54 1.79
C GLY A 341 -21.37 -4.72 2.04
N ASN A 342 -22.03 -5.00 3.15
CA ASN A 342 -23.39 -4.50 3.44
C ASN A 342 -23.43 -3.47 4.55
N THR A 343 -22.30 -3.14 5.17
CA THR A 343 -22.18 -2.07 6.17
C THR A 343 -21.42 -0.86 5.62
N LEU A 344 -21.45 0.26 6.35
CA LEU A 344 -20.63 1.42 5.99
C LEU A 344 -19.13 1.13 6.18
N GLU A 345 -18.79 0.39 7.24
CA GLU A 345 -17.43 -0.03 7.56
C GLU A 345 -16.86 -0.94 6.48
N ASP A 346 -17.69 -1.75 5.81
CA ASP A 346 -17.28 -2.57 4.67
C ASP A 346 -16.86 -1.75 3.44
N ARG A 347 -17.27 -0.49 3.35
CA ARG A 347 -17.21 0.30 2.11
C ARG A 347 -16.32 1.54 2.19
N TYR A 348 -16.18 2.14 3.38
CA TYR A 348 -15.70 3.51 3.51
C TYR A 348 -14.65 3.69 4.59
N ALA A 349 -13.87 4.77 4.48
CA ALA A 349 -12.99 5.22 5.55
C ALA A 349 -13.81 5.88 6.68
N GLY A 350 -13.27 5.90 7.90
CA GLY A 350 -13.97 6.45 9.07
C GLY A 350 -14.46 7.89 8.88
N TYR A 351 -13.71 8.72 8.16
CA TYR A 351 -14.12 10.09 7.82
C TYR A 351 -15.40 10.11 6.98
N ASP A 352 -15.48 9.32 5.91
CA ASP A 352 -16.65 9.31 5.03
C ASP A 352 -17.87 8.74 5.76
N ILE A 353 -17.67 7.75 6.64
CA ILE A 353 -18.72 7.22 7.53
C ILE A 353 -19.29 8.34 8.41
N GLN A 354 -18.43 9.19 8.98
CA GLN A 354 -18.86 10.33 9.80
C GLN A 354 -19.67 11.34 8.97
N GLN A 355 -19.24 11.65 7.74
CA GLN A 355 -19.99 12.55 6.85
C GLN A 355 -21.36 11.97 6.47
N ILE A 356 -21.42 10.65 6.22
CA ILE A 356 -22.70 9.97 5.96
C ILE A 356 -23.61 10.08 7.18
N LYS A 357 -23.12 9.75 8.37
CA LYS A 357 -23.91 9.83 9.61
C LYS A 357 -24.23 11.28 10.04
N SER A 358 -23.57 12.29 9.47
CA SER A 358 -23.95 13.70 9.65
C SER A 358 -25.03 14.16 8.66
N GLY A 359 -25.54 13.27 7.81
CA GLY A 359 -26.62 13.55 6.86
C GLY A 359 -26.21 13.80 5.42
N GLN A 360 -24.92 13.67 5.07
CA GLN A 360 -24.48 13.80 3.69
C GLN A 360 -24.69 12.49 2.92
N VAL A 361 -25.23 12.56 1.70
CA VAL A 361 -25.36 11.38 0.83
C VAL A 361 -24.16 11.33 -0.12
N VAL A 362 -23.08 10.70 0.35
CA VAL A 362 -21.82 10.52 -0.38
C VAL A 362 -21.52 9.03 -0.63
N GLY A 363 -20.38 8.73 -1.26
CA GLY A 363 -19.94 7.39 -1.61
C GLY A 363 -20.71 6.81 -2.79
N TRP A 364 -21.22 5.59 -2.63
CA TRP A 364 -22.01 4.90 -3.63
C TRP A 364 -23.44 5.46 -3.79
N LYS A 365 -23.90 6.27 -2.83
CA LYS A 365 -25.22 6.92 -2.83
C LYS A 365 -26.38 5.92 -2.97
N SER A 366 -26.17 4.68 -2.53
CA SER A 366 -27.17 3.61 -2.55
C SER A 366 -28.18 3.78 -1.40
N LYS A 367 -29.15 2.86 -1.30
CA LYS A 367 -30.11 2.86 -0.19
C LYS A 367 -29.44 2.85 1.18
N LEU A 368 -28.29 2.18 1.30
CA LEU A 368 -27.53 2.11 2.54
C LEU A 368 -27.11 3.52 3.01
N GLU A 369 -26.42 4.28 2.15
CA GLU A 369 -25.92 5.60 2.51
C GLU A 369 -27.06 6.59 2.72
N GLN A 370 -28.14 6.50 1.93
CA GLN A 370 -29.34 7.32 2.10
C GLN A 370 -30.05 7.06 3.45
N GLU A 371 -30.13 5.80 3.88
CA GLU A 371 -30.76 5.44 5.15
C GLU A 371 -29.94 5.95 6.34
N PHE A 372 -28.63 5.72 6.35
CA PHE A 372 -27.75 6.21 7.41
C PHE A 372 -27.70 7.75 7.45
N ALA A 373 -27.69 8.41 6.30
CA ALA A 373 -27.78 9.87 6.22
C ALA A 373 -29.10 10.41 6.81
N ARG A 374 -30.21 9.70 6.59
CA ARG A 374 -31.51 10.09 7.15
C ARG A 374 -31.59 9.85 8.66
N LEU A 375 -31.03 8.74 9.15
CA LEU A 375 -31.13 8.35 10.57
C LEU A 375 -30.21 9.17 11.49
N GLY A 376 -29.09 9.70 10.97
CA GLY A 376 -28.11 10.43 11.76
C GLY A 376 -27.34 9.55 12.76
N ASN A 377 -26.58 10.18 13.66
CA ASN A 377 -25.87 9.51 14.77
C ASN A 377 -26.84 9.09 15.91
N ASN A 378 -27.90 8.34 15.62
CA ASN A 378 -28.76 7.74 16.65
C ASN A 378 -28.18 6.42 17.18
#